data_AF-A0A427ABG8-F1
#
_entry.id   AF-A0A427ABG8-F1
#
_cell.length_a   1.000
_cell.length_b   1.000
_cell.length_c   1.000
_cell.angle_alpha   90.00
_cell.angle_beta   90.00
_cell.angle_gamma   90.00
#
_symmetry.space_group_name_H-M   'P 1'
#
loop_
_entity.id
_entity.type
_entity.pdbx_description
1 polymer ?
#
loop_
_entity_poly.entity_id
_entity_poly.type
_entity_poly.pdbx_seq_one_letter_code
_entity_poly.pdbx_strand_id
1 'polypeptide(L)'
;MQVEENSTAPTRVIGVVRGSEKPSIFVPENDPSSGQWFYVDVPMIARACGLPDNTLYIEDINEDVSASNPYPIPKDVNTLIRYSVMPQDHLNYTFTWYSLSAAVTYMALLRIRPNKPRR
;
A
#
# COMPACT_ATOMS: atom_id res chain seq x y z
N MET A 1 -35.81 28.58 -18.20
CA MET A 1 -34.53 28.10 -17.63
C MET A 1 -34.57 26.59 -17.77
N GLN A 2 -34.00 26.06 -18.87
CA GLN A 2 -33.99 24.63 -19.14
C GLN A 2 -32.99 23.98 -18.18
N VAL A 3 -33.47 23.04 -17.37
CA VAL A 3 -32.62 22.15 -16.58
C VAL A 3 -32.07 21.13 -17.56
N GLU A 4 -30.77 21.19 -17.85
CA GLU A 4 -30.07 20.12 -18.57
C GLU A 4 -30.13 18.85 -17.72
N GLU A 5 -31.07 17.98 -18.05
CA GLU A 5 -31.11 16.61 -17.56
C GLU A 5 -29.95 15.87 -18.21
N ASN A 6 -28.81 15.81 -17.52
CA ASN A 6 -27.64 15.08 -17.98
C ASN A 6 -27.97 13.58 -17.96
N SER A 7 -28.52 13.05 -19.08
CA SER A 7 -28.83 11.63 -19.24
C SER A 7 -27.52 10.84 -19.32
N THR A 8 -26.89 10.65 -18.16
CA THR A 8 -25.64 9.91 -18.06
C THR A 8 -26.01 8.46 -18.23
N ALA A 9 -25.64 7.88 -19.37
CA ALA A 9 -25.75 6.43 -19.57
C ALA A 9 -25.07 5.73 -18.39
N PRO A 10 -25.62 4.59 -17.90
CA PRO A 10 -25.05 3.89 -16.76
C PRO A 10 -23.57 3.57 -17.03
N THR A 11 -22.69 4.14 -16.21
CA THR A 11 -21.24 3.90 -16.32
C THR A 11 -20.90 2.66 -15.50
N ARG A 12 -20.29 1.67 -16.15
CA ARG A 12 -19.79 0.47 -15.47
C ARG A 12 -18.39 0.75 -14.94
N VAL A 13 -18.22 0.59 -13.63
CA VAL A 13 -16.91 0.68 -12.94
C VAL A 13 -16.51 -0.72 -12.49
N ILE A 14 -15.27 -1.13 -12.74
CA ILE A 14 -14.71 -2.41 -12.31
C ILE A 14 -13.47 -2.11 -11.47
N GLY A 15 -13.47 -2.49 -10.20
CA GLY A 15 -12.36 -2.18 -9.33
C GLY A 15 -12.35 -3.00 -8.06
N VAL A 16 -11.40 -2.69 -7.19
CA VAL A 16 -11.28 -3.30 -5.86
C VAL A 16 -11.93 -2.39 -4.84
N VAL A 17 -12.82 -2.95 -4.03
CA VAL A 17 -13.40 -2.23 -2.89
C VAL A 17 -12.32 -2.08 -1.82
N ARG A 18 -12.03 -0.84 -1.41
CA ARG A 18 -11.11 -0.55 -0.31
C ARG A 18 -11.90 -0.11 0.92
N GLY A 19 -11.68 -0.79 2.04
CA GLY A 19 -12.21 -0.37 3.34
C GLY A 19 -11.36 0.72 3.97
N SER A 20 -11.88 1.32 5.05
CA SER A 20 -11.09 2.23 5.88
C SER A 20 -9.91 1.51 6.52
N GLU A 21 -8.78 2.20 6.56
CA GLU A 21 -7.56 1.75 7.21
C GLU A 21 -7.61 2.03 8.71
N LYS A 22 -6.88 1.23 9.49
CA LYS A 22 -6.67 1.48 10.90
C LYS A 22 -5.28 2.10 11.08
N PRO A 23 -5.18 3.43 11.29
CA PRO A 23 -3.88 4.08 11.46
C PRO A 23 -3.18 3.59 12.73
N SER A 24 -1.85 3.61 12.70
CA SER A 24 -1.05 3.40 13.91
C SER A 24 -0.90 4.69 14.70
N ILE A 25 -0.40 4.61 15.94
CA ILE A 25 -0.17 5.77 16.81
C ILE A 25 0.84 6.79 16.25
N PHE A 26 1.60 6.43 15.21
CA PHE A 26 2.59 7.30 14.57
C PHE A 26 2.06 8.00 13.32
N VAL A 27 0.87 7.64 12.85
CA VAL A 27 0.25 8.25 11.68
C VAL A 27 -0.54 9.48 12.15
N PRO A 28 -0.31 10.68 11.59
CA PRO A 28 -1.10 11.86 11.90
C PRO A 28 -2.58 11.70 11.55
N GLU A 29 -3.45 12.49 12.17
CA GLU A 29 -4.86 12.56 11.82
C GLU A 29 -5.07 13.22 10.44
N ASN A 30 -6.09 12.78 9.71
CA ASN A 30 -6.51 13.41 8.46
C ASN A 30 -7.06 14.82 8.75
N ASP A 31 -6.81 15.76 7.83
CA ASP A 31 -7.41 17.10 7.84
C ASP A 31 -8.18 17.36 6.52
N PRO A 32 -9.49 17.07 6.50
CA PRO A 32 -10.33 17.30 5.32
C PRO A 32 -10.42 18.77 4.91
N SER A 33 -10.21 19.71 5.84
CA SER A 33 -10.35 21.15 5.57
C SER A 33 -9.20 21.69 4.72
N SER A 34 -7.99 21.15 4.92
CA SER A 34 -6.80 21.45 4.11
C SER A 34 -6.56 20.43 2.97
N GLY A 35 -7.39 19.38 2.89
CA GLY A 35 -7.25 18.31 1.90
C GLY A 35 -6.10 17.35 2.19
N GLN A 36 -5.63 17.28 3.45
CA GLN A 36 -4.55 16.39 3.86
C GLN A 36 -5.09 15.05 4.33
N TRP A 37 -4.63 13.97 3.69
CA TRP A 37 -5.03 12.60 3.98
C TRP A 37 -3.78 11.73 4.18
N PHE A 38 -3.60 11.20 5.39
CA PHE A 38 -2.50 10.33 5.79
C PHE A 38 -2.87 8.85 5.78
N TYR A 39 -4.16 8.53 5.88
CA TYR A 39 -4.70 7.17 5.79
C TYR A 39 -6.10 7.21 5.18
N VAL A 40 -6.55 6.09 4.62
CA VAL A 40 -7.88 6.01 4.01
C VAL A 40 -8.96 5.89 5.08
N ASP A 41 -9.82 6.90 5.19
CA ASP A 41 -11.04 6.87 6.01
C ASP A 41 -12.25 7.12 5.10
N VAL A 42 -12.92 6.04 4.69
CA VAL A 42 -13.99 6.10 3.68
C VAL A 42 -15.16 6.99 4.12
N PRO A 43 -15.72 6.87 5.35
CA PRO A 43 -16.74 7.80 5.82
C PRO A 43 -16.28 9.27 5.84
N MET A 44 -15.06 9.54 6.30
CA MET A 44 -14.53 10.91 6.36
C MET A 44 -14.36 11.50 4.96
N ILE A 45 -13.82 10.72 4.01
CA ILE A 45 -13.68 11.13 2.61
C ILE A 45 -15.07 11.36 1.98
N ALA A 46 -16.02 10.45 2.18
CA ALA A 46 -17.38 10.59 1.66
C ALA A 46 -18.00 11.92 2.11
N ARG A 47 -17.88 12.25 3.40
CA ARG A 47 -18.37 13.52 3.96
C ARG A 47 -17.65 14.73 3.38
N ALA A 48 -16.33 14.67 3.24
CA ALA A 48 -15.54 15.74 2.63
C ALA A 48 -15.94 16.00 1.17
N CYS A 49 -16.35 14.96 0.45
CA CYS A 49 -16.87 15.04 -0.92
C CYS A 49 -18.37 15.35 -1.01
N GLY A 50 -19.10 15.47 0.11
CA GLY A 50 -20.55 15.69 0.12
C GLY A 50 -21.38 14.47 -0.31
N LEU A 51 -20.81 13.27 -0.19
CA LEU A 51 -21.42 12.00 -0.56
C LEU A 51 -22.09 11.31 0.65
N PRO A 52 -23.05 10.39 0.44
CA PRO A 52 -23.67 9.63 1.53
C PRO A 52 -22.66 8.76 2.30
N ASP A 53 -22.89 8.53 3.60
CA ASP A 53 -22.03 7.70 4.45
C ASP A 53 -21.92 6.22 4.00
N ASN A 54 -22.87 5.72 3.20
CA ASN A 54 -22.84 4.36 2.63
C ASN A 54 -22.11 4.30 1.26
N THR A 55 -21.34 5.34 0.93
CA THR A 55 -20.54 5.39 -0.30
C THR A 55 -19.41 4.38 -0.23
N LEU A 56 -19.30 3.55 -1.27
CA LEU A 56 -18.20 2.60 -1.41
C LEU A 56 -17.00 3.30 -2.04
N TYR A 57 -15.83 3.12 -1.44
CA TYR A 57 -14.57 3.52 -2.07
C TYR A 57 -14.06 2.37 -2.94
N ILE A 58 -13.99 2.62 -4.25
CA ILE A 58 -13.55 1.64 -5.25
C ILE A 58 -12.28 2.19 -5.90
N GLU A 59 -11.19 1.43 -5.83
CA GLU A 59 -10.01 1.68 -6.66
C GLU A 59 -10.26 1.05 -8.03
N ASP A 60 -10.57 1.90 -8.99
CA ASP A 60 -10.87 1.51 -10.37
C ASP A 60 -9.63 0.89 -11.03
N ILE A 61 -9.84 -0.26 -11.66
CA ILE A 61 -8.85 -0.97 -12.47
C ILE A 61 -9.29 -0.79 -13.93
N ASN A 62 -9.42 0.46 -14.37
CA ASN A 62 -9.81 0.72 -15.73
C ASN A 62 -8.59 0.55 -16.64
N GLU A 63 -8.61 -0.47 -17.49
CA GLU A 63 -7.58 -0.69 -18.51
C GLU A 63 -7.74 0.30 -19.70
N ASP A 64 -8.95 0.81 -19.91
CA ASP A 64 -9.30 1.71 -21.01
C ASP A 64 -9.47 3.16 -20.52
N VAL A 65 -8.35 3.83 -20.26
CA VAL A 65 -8.34 5.27 -19.93
C VAL A 65 -8.44 6.10 -21.22
N SER A 66 -9.53 6.85 -21.36
CA SER A 66 -9.68 7.81 -22.46
C SER A 66 -8.60 8.88 -22.39
N ALA A 67 -7.95 9.17 -23.51
CA ALA A 67 -6.99 10.29 -23.60
C ALA A 67 -7.62 11.65 -23.25
N SER A 68 -8.94 11.80 -23.38
CA SER A 68 -9.67 13.02 -22.99
C SER A 68 -10.01 13.12 -21.51
N ASN A 69 -9.94 12.01 -20.75
CA ASN A 69 -10.14 11.98 -19.31
C ASN A 69 -9.08 11.07 -18.66
N PRO A 70 -7.89 11.63 -18.36
CA PRO A 70 -6.72 10.84 -17.94
C PRO A 70 -6.83 10.28 -16.52
N TYR A 71 -7.95 10.54 -15.82
CA TYR A 71 -8.22 10.02 -14.49
C TYR A 71 -9.36 8.99 -14.53
N PRO A 72 -9.32 7.95 -13.69
CA PRO A 72 -8.25 7.64 -12.73
C PRO A 72 -6.98 7.11 -13.40
N ILE A 73 -5.82 7.35 -12.76
CA ILE A 73 -4.53 6.82 -13.25
C ILE A 73 -4.62 5.29 -13.25
N PRO A 74 -4.27 4.60 -14.35
CA PRO A 74 -4.30 3.14 -14.41
C PRO A 74 -3.45 2.55 -13.27
N LYS A 75 -4.06 1.71 -12.44
CA LYS A 75 -3.36 0.93 -11.41
C LYS A 75 -3.39 -0.55 -11.79
N ASP A 76 -2.23 -1.19 -11.76
CA ASP A 76 -2.15 -2.65 -11.90
C ASP A 76 -2.78 -3.32 -10.68
N VAL A 77 -3.64 -4.33 -10.88
CA VAL A 77 -4.26 -5.12 -9.81
C VAL A 77 -3.21 -5.66 -8.84
N ASN A 78 -2.02 -6.02 -9.33
CA ASN A 78 -0.94 -6.50 -8.46
C ASN A 78 -0.45 -5.45 -7.47
N THR A 79 -0.58 -4.16 -7.77
CA THR A 79 -0.23 -3.09 -6.82
C THR A 79 -1.23 -2.98 -5.66
N LEU A 80 -2.48 -3.41 -5.87
CA LEU A 80 -3.53 -3.39 -4.85
C LEU A 80 -3.38 -4.53 -3.82
N ILE A 81 -2.65 -5.58 -4.16
CA ILE A 81 -2.38 -6.74 -3.29
C ILE A 81 -0.94 -6.78 -2.76
N ARG A 82 -0.08 -5.86 -3.21
CA ARG A 82 1.31 -5.75 -2.75
C ARG A 82 1.38 -4.80 -1.56
N TYR A 83 1.65 -5.37 -0.39
CA TYR A 83 1.97 -4.61 0.82
C TYR A 83 3.43 -4.11 0.79
N SER A 84 3.72 -3.05 1.54
CA SER A 84 5.07 -2.45 1.64
C SER A 84 6.15 -3.44 2.09
N VAL A 85 5.78 -4.52 2.79
CA VAL A 85 6.68 -5.61 3.19
C VAL A 85 5.93 -6.91 2.97
N MET A 86 6.41 -7.74 2.04
CA MET A 86 5.85 -9.07 1.84
C MET A 86 6.49 -10.10 2.78
N PRO A 87 5.79 -11.20 3.10
CA PRO A 87 6.38 -12.34 3.82
C PRO A 87 7.69 -12.84 3.19
N GLN A 88 7.79 -12.78 1.86
CA GLN A 88 9.01 -13.15 1.15
C GLN A 88 10.18 -12.21 1.46
N ASP A 89 9.93 -10.92 1.69
CA ASP A 89 10.97 -9.97 2.06
C ASP A 89 11.56 -10.33 3.43
N HIS A 90 10.71 -10.80 4.37
CA HIS A 90 11.16 -11.31 5.67
C HIS A 90 12.06 -12.54 5.54
N LEU A 91 11.77 -13.44 4.60
CA LEU A 91 12.64 -14.59 4.32
C LEU A 91 14.00 -14.12 3.79
N ASN A 92 14.04 -13.15 2.89
CA ASN A 92 15.29 -12.61 2.34
C ASN A 92 16.14 -11.94 3.44
N TYR A 93 15.51 -11.16 4.32
CA TYR A 93 16.21 -10.60 5.49
C TYR A 93 16.73 -11.70 6.40
N THR A 94 15.93 -12.73 6.69
CA THR A 94 16.34 -13.88 7.49
C THR A 94 17.60 -14.52 6.91
N PHE A 95 17.62 -14.86 5.62
CA PHE A 95 18.80 -15.44 4.98
C PHE A 95 20.04 -14.54 5.08
N THR A 96 19.88 -13.23 4.88
CA THR A 96 20.97 -12.26 4.98
C THR A 96 21.57 -12.25 6.38
N TRP A 97 20.72 -12.10 7.42
CA TRP A 97 21.16 -12.01 8.81
C TRP A 97 21.78 -13.32 9.32
N TYR A 98 21.22 -14.47 8.97
CA TYR A 98 21.79 -15.77 9.34
C TYR A 98 23.11 -16.04 8.62
N SER A 99 23.25 -15.63 7.37
CA SER A 99 24.52 -15.76 6.62
C SER A 99 25.62 -14.92 7.24
N LEU A 100 25.33 -13.66 7.59
CA LEU A 100 26.27 -12.78 8.29
C LEU A 100 26.65 -13.36 9.66
N SER A 101 25.67 -13.83 10.43
CA SER A 101 25.90 -14.46 11.73
C SER A 101 26.78 -15.70 11.62
N ALA A 102 26.54 -16.55 10.62
CA ALA A 102 27.34 -17.74 10.36
C ALA A 102 28.78 -17.39 9.96
N ALA A 103 28.96 -16.40 9.07
CA ALA A 103 30.28 -15.94 8.64
C ALA A 103 31.11 -15.39 9.82
N VAL A 104 30.51 -14.53 10.65
CA VAL A 104 31.17 -13.97 11.84
C VAL A 104 31.48 -15.07 12.86
N THR A 105 30.54 -15.99 13.11
CA THR A 105 30.77 -17.13 14.01
C THR A 105 31.93 -18.00 13.51
N TYR A 106 31.97 -18.29 12.21
CA TYR A 106 33.06 -19.05 11.60
C TYR A 106 34.42 -18.37 11.78
N MET A 107 34.50 -17.06 11.49
CA MET A 107 35.71 -16.27 11.70
C MET A 107 36.14 -16.26 13.17
N ALA A 108 35.21 -16.11 14.10
CA ALA A 108 35.48 -16.15 15.52
C ALA A 108 36.03 -17.51 15.96
N LEU A 109 35.44 -18.62 15.48
CA LEU A 109 35.92 -19.98 15.77
C LEU A 109 37.35 -20.19 15.24
N LEU A 110 37.67 -19.74 14.03
CA LEU A 110 39.03 -19.80 13.50
C LEU A 110 40.02 -18.97 14.32
N ARG A 111 39.60 -17.81 14.83
CA ARG A 111 40.45 -16.90 15.60
C ARG A 111 40.74 -17.40 17.01
N ILE A 112 39.77 -18.06 17.64
CA ILE A 112 39.83 -18.53 19.04
C ILE A 112 40.44 -19.94 19.14
N ARG A 113 40.48 -20.69 18.03
CA ARG A 113 41.13 -22.01 17.98
C ARG A 113 42.58 -21.92 18.50
N PRO A 114 42.93 -22.60 19.61
CA PRO A 114 44.28 -22.56 20.17
C PRO A 114 45.26 -23.21 19.21
N ASN A 115 46.44 -22.59 19.04
CA ASN A 115 47.53 -23.20 18.26
C ASN A 115 47.90 -24.55 18.88
N LYS A 116 47.84 -25.62 18.08
CA LYS A 116 48.33 -26.93 18.51
C LYS A 116 49.82 -26.79 18.84
N PRO A 117 50.29 -27.14 20.06
CA PRO A 117 51.71 -27.05 20.37
C PRO A 117 52.47 -27.95 19.39
N ARG A 118 53.39 -27.36 18.61
CA ARG A 118 54.34 -28.11 17.80
C ARG A 118 55.24 -28.88 18.77
N ARG A 119 55.10 -30.21 18.78
CA ARG A 119 56.09 -31.13 19.38
C ARG A 119 57.27 -31.26 18.44
#